data_AF-A0A838RKE2-F1
#
_entry.id   AF-A0A838RKE2-F1
#
_cell.length_a   1.000
_cell.length_b   1.000
_cell.length_c   1.000
_cell.angle_alpha   90.00
_cell.angle_beta   90.00
_cell.angle_gamma   90.00
#
_symmetry.space_group_name_H-M   'P 1'
#
loop_
_entity.id
_entity.type
_entity.pdbx_description
1 polymer ?
#
loop_
_entity_poly.entity_id
_entity_poly.type
_entity_poly.pdbx_seq_one_letter_code
_entity_poly.pdbx_strand_id
1 'polypeptide(L)'
;MSHPSTQLLATLLLLLLLLSVPTAEAHANAAPPDFLRFRLEYEIPLPGDIIGAQFQGCADERCSEITYALTYGRCGAEGCIEAGSSVPMIVDRLDCSLSACTANFRDEMYQLRGQYERLVIHFSDRVRVSQPFDGTWAERRLVVVREEALEMSNEPGVMVVGSLLLFLPAAFLTLLVELLVGYLYLRRFPEIPKKMLLWLLPLHLVTLPMIWFFFPSLRLLPNPSATLLAPAAFSLTLIVGAALLSLSGGYIGERSFMLLFGLGLLSAPFIAWGYATLAAPSEIHGVPAALTTPLSELFAVLFEAWFLRVVNREFLSRNHALRLSLLANAASYALGLLLNYGWLNS
;
A
#
# COMPACT_ATOMS: atom_id res chain seq x y z
N MET A 1 -15.32 14.04 -41.77
CA MET A 1 -13.93 13.88 -41.28
C MET A 1 -13.90 14.36 -39.84
N SER A 2 -13.89 13.44 -38.87
CA SER A 2 -13.76 13.81 -37.46
C SER A 2 -12.36 14.34 -37.22
N HIS A 3 -12.23 15.54 -36.62
CA HIS A 3 -10.93 16.09 -36.31
C HIS A 3 -10.16 15.13 -35.37
N PRO A 4 -8.87 14.86 -35.63
CA PRO A 4 -8.08 13.95 -34.80
C PRO A 4 -7.99 14.37 -33.33
N SER A 5 -8.31 15.63 -33.00
CA SER A 5 -8.41 16.15 -31.63
C SER A 5 -9.64 15.64 -30.87
N THR A 6 -10.80 15.47 -31.52
CA THR A 6 -12.02 15.00 -30.84
C THR A 6 -11.95 13.51 -30.52
N GLN A 7 -11.30 12.71 -31.36
CA GLN A 7 -11.06 11.29 -31.06
C GLN A 7 -10.10 11.10 -29.88
N LEU A 8 -9.05 11.91 -29.78
CA LEU A 8 -8.10 11.85 -28.67
C LEU A 8 -8.77 12.22 -27.34
N LEU A 9 -9.57 13.29 -27.33
CA LEU A 9 -10.31 13.74 -26.16
C LEU A 9 -11.33 12.68 -25.70
N ALA A 10 -12.08 12.09 -26.62
CA ALA A 10 -13.02 11.03 -26.32
C ALA A 10 -12.32 9.78 -25.77
N THR A 11 -11.15 9.43 -26.29
CA THR A 11 -10.35 8.30 -25.80
C THR A 11 -9.83 8.57 -24.38
N LEU A 12 -9.33 9.78 -24.11
CA LEU A 12 -8.90 10.20 -22.78
C LEU A 12 -10.04 10.21 -21.77
N LEU A 13 -11.22 10.72 -22.16
CA LEU A 13 -12.42 10.72 -21.32
C LEU A 13 -12.92 9.31 -21.01
N LEU A 14 -12.93 8.42 -22.01
CA LEU A 14 -13.31 7.03 -21.82
C LEU A 14 -12.33 6.31 -20.89
N LEU A 15 -11.02 6.56 -21.04
CA LEU A 15 -10.00 6.02 -20.14
C LEU A 15 -10.10 6.59 -18.74
N LEU A 16 -10.31 7.90 -18.58
CA LEU A 16 -10.62 8.52 -17.29
C LEU A 16 -11.86 7.88 -16.67
N LEU A 17 -12.89 7.59 -17.46
CA LEU A 17 -14.09 6.88 -17.00
C LEU A 17 -13.79 5.44 -16.57
N LEU A 18 -12.97 4.71 -17.34
CA LEU A 18 -12.55 3.34 -17.02
C LEU A 18 -11.64 3.29 -15.79
N LEU A 19 -10.75 4.28 -15.62
CA LEU A 19 -9.86 4.46 -14.46
C LEU A 19 -10.59 5.02 -13.23
N SER A 20 -11.77 5.62 -13.42
CA SER A 20 -12.64 6.10 -12.34
C SER A 20 -13.79 5.16 -12.04
N VAL A 21 -13.90 4.02 -12.75
CA VAL A 21 -14.65 2.88 -12.21
C VAL A 21 -13.96 2.57 -10.88
N PRO A 22 -14.69 2.55 -9.76
CA PRO A 22 -14.15 2.11 -8.49
C PRO A 22 -13.91 0.60 -8.63
N THR A 23 -12.82 0.24 -9.30
CA THR A 23 -12.25 -1.09 -9.18
C THR A 23 -11.94 -1.19 -7.71
N ALA A 24 -12.58 -2.16 -7.04
CA ALA A 24 -12.35 -2.51 -5.65
C ALA A 24 -10.91 -2.15 -5.26
N GLU A 25 -10.79 -1.31 -4.23
CA GLU A 25 -9.57 -0.70 -3.74
C GLU A 25 -8.31 -1.25 -4.40
N ALA A 26 -7.71 -0.50 -5.33
CA ALA A 26 -6.40 -0.84 -5.83
C ALA A 26 -5.45 -0.82 -4.61
N HIS A 27 -5.28 -1.98 -3.97
CA HIS A 27 -4.54 -2.22 -2.73
C HIS A 27 -3.03 -2.13 -2.99
N ALA A 28 -2.58 -1.09 -3.69
CA ALA A 28 -1.16 -0.72 -3.74
C ALA A 28 -0.70 -0.07 -2.41
N ASN A 29 -1.65 0.26 -1.53
CA ASN A 29 -1.45 0.43 -0.09
C ASN A 29 -2.75 0.01 0.59
N ALA A 30 -2.65 -1.06 1.39
CA ALA A 30 -3.68 -1.44 2.35
C ALA A 30 -4.06 -0.20 3.17
N ALA A 31 -5.35 0.07 3.34
CA ALA A 31 -5.77 0.71 4.59
C ALA A 31 -5.11 -0.07 5.75
N PRO A 32 -4.84 0.52 6.94
CA PRO A 32 -4.54 -0.29 8.10
C PRO A 32 -5.54 -1.44 8.09
N PRO A 33 -5.09 -2.71 8.07
CA PRO A 33 -6.01 -3.81 7.94
C PRO A 33 -7.07 -3.59 8.99
N ASP A 34 -8.34 -3.71 8.60
CA ASP A 34 -9.49 -3.67 9.51
C ASP A 34 -9.43 -4.82 10.51
N PHE A 35 -8.28 -5.46 10.70
CA PHE A 35 -8.08 -6.54 11.60
C PHE A 35 -6.79 -6.42 12.41
N LEU A 36 -6.88 -6.78 13.68
CA LEU A 36 -5.74 -7.03 14.55
C LEU A 36 -5.52 -8.54 14.59
N ARG A 37 -4.32 -8.99 14.20
CA ARG A 37 -3.95 -10.40 14.19
C ARG A 37 -3.01 -10.72 15.36
N PHE A 38 -3.45 -11.69 16.15
CA PHE A 38 -2.71 -12.29 17.25
C PHE A 38 -2.16 -13.62 16.78
N ARG A 39 -0.85 -13.78 16.71
CA ARG A 39 -0.22 -15.08 16.47
C ARG A 39 0.04 -15.75 17.82
N LEU A 40 -0.46 -16.96 18.01
CA LEU A 40 -0.31 -17.71 19.26
C LEU A 40 0.92 -18.61 19.17
N GLU A 41 1.86 -18.45 20.09
CA GLU A 41 3.00 -19.36 20.28
C GLU A 41 2.93 -19.98 21.67
N TYR A 42 3.06 -21.31 21.74
CA TYR A 42 2.86 -22.06 22.98
C TYR A 42 4.21 -22.46 23.58
N GLU A 43 4.48 -22.02 24.80
CA GLU A 43 5.62 -22.51 25.60
C GLU A 43 5.23 -23.65 26.55
N ILE A 44 3.95 -24.02 26.53
CA ILE A 44 3.37 -25.14 27.27
C ILE A 44 2.94 -26.22 26.28
N PRO A 45 2.77 -27.49 26.72
CA PRO A 45 2.03 -28.47 25.94
C PRO A 45 0.69 -27.88 25.49
N LEU A 46 0.25 -28.19 24.27
CA LEU A 46 -0.98 -27.64 23.68
C LEU A 46 -2.13 -27.63 24.70
N PRO A 47 -2.65 -26.45 25.11
CA PRO A 47 -3.62 -26.31 26.21
C PRO A 47 -5.04 -26.80 25.86
N GLY A 48 -5.17 -27.55 24.77
CA GLY A 48 -6.44 -27.99 24.20
C GLY A 48 -7.13 -26.91 23.35
N ASP A 49 -8.42 -27.12 23.09
CA ASP A 49 -9.18 -26.29 22.15
C ASP A 49 -9.52 -24.91 22.73
N ILE A 50 -9.61 -23.90 21.87
CA ILE A 50 -10.13 -22.57 22.23
C ILE A 50 -11.66 -22.65 22.26
N ILE A 51 -12.24 -22.60 23.46
CA ILE A 51 -13.70 -22.59 23.68
C ILE A 51 -14.28 -21.20 23.41
N GLY A 52 -13.51 -20.16 23.73
CA GLY A 52 -13.89 -18.78 23.46
C GLY A 52 -12.73 -17.81 23.64
N ALA A 53 -12.91 -16.59 23.17
CA ALA A 53 -11.95 -15.52 23.38
C ALA A 53 -12.68 -14.18 23.44
N GLN A 54 -12.09 -13.21 24.11
CA GLN A 54 -12.53 -11.82 24.12
C GLN A 54 -11.36 -10.89 23.90
N PHE A 55 -11.59 -9.91 23.04
CA PHE A 55 -10.71 -8.77 22.87
C PHE A 55 -11.40 -7.54 23.44
N GLN A 56 -10.81 -6.94 24.46
CA GLN A 56 -11.45 -5.94 25.31
C GLN A 56 -10.72 -4.61 25.20
N GLY A 57 -11.46 -3.52 24.99
CA GLY A 57 -10.95 -2.16 25.12
C GLY A 57 -10.95 -1.69 26.56
N CYS A 58 -9.90 -1.02 26.98
CA CYS A 58 -9.67 -0.59 28.34
C CYS A 58 -9.52 0.95 28.40
N ALA A 59 -10.13 1.57 29.42
CA ALA A 59 -10.00 3.01 29.64
C ALA A 59 -8.62 3.41 30.18
N ASP A 60 -7.92 2.49 30.87
CA ASP A 60 -6.62 2.73 31.51
C ASP A 60 -5.68 1.51 31.45
N GLU A 61 -4.41 1.72 31.82
CA GLU A 61 -3.34 0.70 31.85
C GLU A 61 -3.64 -0.50 32.75
N ARG A 62 -4.59 -0.37 33.68
CA ARG A 62 -4.99 -1.44 34.61
C ARG A 62 -6.25 -2.16 34.12
N CYS A 63 -6.84 -1.69 33.02
CA CYS A 63 -8.14 -2.11 32.52
C CYS A 63 -9.23 -2.12 33.61
N SER A 64 -9.31 -1.03 34.39
CA SER A 64 -10.30 -0.92 35.47
C SER A 64 -11.74 -0.79 34.95
N GLU A 65 -11.91 -0.19 33.76
CA GLU A 65 -13.18 -0.04 33.05
C GLU A 65 -13.01 -0.56 31.62
N ILE A 66 -13.93 -1.43 31.19
CA ILE A 66 -13.96 -2.01 29.85
C ILE A 66 -14.91 -1.18 28.98
N THR A 67 -14.39 -0.62 27.89
CA THR A 67 -15.13 0.28 27.00
C THR A 67 -15.87 -0.46 25.88
N TYR A 68 -15.32 -1.59 25.41
CA TYR A 68 -15.94 -2.48 24.43
C TYR A 68 -15.39 -3.90 24.57
N ALA A 69 -16.09 -4.87 23.99
CA ALA A 69 -15.58 -6.24 23.84
C ALA A 69 -16.03 -6.91 22.54
N LEU A 70 -15.08 -7.52 21.83
CA LEU A 70 -15.30 -8.44 20.71
C LEU A 70 -15.18 -9.87 21.21
N THR A 71 -16.15 -10.73 20.91
CA THR A 71 -16.21 -12.09 21.46
C THR A 71 -16.19 -13.16 20.37
N TYR A 72 -15.40 -14.22 20.60
CA TYR A 72 -15.42 -15.48 19.87
C TYR A 72 -15.93 -16.59 20.79
N GLY A 73 -16.80 -17.47 20.28
CA GLY A 73 -17.24 -18.66 21.01
C GLY A 73 -17.92 -18.36 22.35
N ARG A 74 -17.67 -19.19 23.37
CA ARG A 74 -18.25 -19.05 24.72
C ARG A 74 -17.17 -18.66 25.74
N CYS A 75 -17.05 -17.36 26.00
CA CYS A 75 -16.21 -16.82 27.07
C CYS A 75 -17.09 -16.55 28.30
N GLY A 76 -17.26 -17.56 29.17
CA GLY A 76 -18.11 -17.46 30.36
C GLY A 76 -17.36 -17.71 31.67
N ALA A 77 -16.04 -17.70 31.63
CA ALA A 77 -15.19 -17.96 32.77
C ALA A 77 -14.61 -16.63 33.32
N GLU A 78 -13.97 -16.69 34.49
CA GLU A 78 -13.42 -15.51 35.16
C GLU A 78 -12.47 -14.72 34.25
N GLY A 79 -12.70 -13.41 34.13
CA GLY A 79 -12.00 -12.52 33.21
C GLY A 79 -12.74 -12.23 31.89
N CYS A 80 -13.73 -13.05 31.52
CA CYS A 80 -14.66 -12.73 30.44
C CYS A 80 -15.78 -11.81 30.93
N ILE A 81 -16.28 -10.94 30.05
CA ILE A 81 -17.48 -10.14 30.29
C ILE A 81 -18.70 -10.98 29.91
N GLU A 82 -19.66 -11.07 30.83
CA GLU A 82 -20.90 -11.78 30.60
C GLU A 82 -21.81 -11.08 29.58
N ALA A 83 -22.54 -11.89 28.81
CA ALA A 83 -23.55 -11.39 27.89
C ALA A 83 -24.67 -10.68 28.66
N GLY A 84 -24.90 -9.39 28.36
CA GLY A 84 -25.91 -8.57 29.04
C GLY A 84 -25.34 -7.48 29.95
N SER A 85 -24.01 -7.32 30.03
CA SER A 85 -23.40 -6.15 30.65
C SER A 85 -23.77 -4.85 29.89
N SER A 86 -23.66 -3.70 30.58
CA SER A 86 -23.86 -2.37 29.96
C SER A 86 -22.74 -1.99 28.99
N VAL A 87 -21.70 -2.82 28.87
CA VAL A 87 -20.62 -2.62 27.89
C VAL A 87 -21.20 -2.92 26.51
N PRO A 88 -21.04 -2.01 25.53
CA PRO A 88 -21.47 -2.28 24.17
C PRO A 88 -20.73 -3.53 23.66
N MET A 89 -21.47 -4.65 23.56
CA MET A 89 -21.02 -5.81 22.81
C MET A 89 -21.25 -5.49 21.35
N ILE A 90 -20.15 -5.24 20.66
CA ILE A 90 -20.21 -4.90 19.25
C ILE A 90 -20.16 -6.21 18.49
N VAL A 91 -21.12 -6.38 17.58
CA VAL A 91 -21.31 -7.60 16.79
C VAL A 91 -20.29 -7.62 15.66
N ASP A 92 -19.03 -7.49 16.02
CA ASP A 92 -17.89 -7.69 15.15
C ASP A 92 -17.15 -8.95 15.57
N ARG A 93 -16.50 -9.57 14.60
CA ARG A 93 -16.08 -10.97 14.68
C ARG A 93 -14.63 -11.04 15.13
N LEU A 94 -14.42 -11.49 16.36
CA LEU A 94 -13.16 -12.11 16.74
C LEU A 94 -13.21 -13.55 16.20
N ASP A 95 -12.25 -13.93 15.37
CA ASP A 95 -12.11 -15.30 14.85
C ASP A 95 -10.83 -15.91 15.40
N CYS A 96 -10.96 -16.99 16.17
CA CYS A 96 -9.82 -17.69 16.74
C CYS A 96 -9.65 -19.09 16.17
N SER A 97 -8.38 -19.51 16.12
CA SER A 97 -7.88 -20.83 15.76
C SER A 97 -6.73 -21.17 16.71
N LEU A 98 -6.28 -22.42 16.73
CA LEU A 98 -5.16 -22.83 17.58
C LEU A 98 -3.87 -22.03 17.31
N SER A 99 -3.65 -21.44 16.14
CA SER A 99 -2.42 -20.70 15.85
C SER A 99 -2.59 -19.18 15.85
N ALA A 100 -3.82 -18.68 15.80
CA ALA A 100 -4.07 -17.25 15.67
C ALA A 100 -5.48 -16.84 16.08
N CYS A 101 -5.61 -15.61 16.55
CA CYS A 101 -6.87 -14.89 16.65
C CYS A 101 -6.84 -13.63 15.76
N THR A 102 -7.95 -13.31 15.12
CA THR A 102 -8.09 -12.13 14.25
C THR A 102 -9.32 -11.36 14.71
N ALA A 103 -9.13 -10.14 15.20
CA ALA A 103 -10.23 -9.23 15.56
C ALA A 103 -10.49 -8.32 14.36
N ASN A 104 -11.67 -8.39 13.75
CA ASN A 104 -12.05 -7.47 12.67
C ASN A 104 -12.85 -6.28 13.23
N PHE A 105 -12.54 -5.06 12.80
CA PHE A 105 -13.14 -3.80 13.25
C PHE A 105 -13.82 -3.10 12.07
N ARG A 106 -15.04 -2.63 12.26
CA ARG A 106 -15.66 -1.68 11.33
C ARG A 106 -15.15 -0.26 11.58
N ASP A 107 -15.31 0.61 10.58
CA ASP A 107 -14.96 2.04 10.68
C ASP A 107 -15.48 2.75 11.95
N GLU A 108 -16.66 2.34 12.44
CA GLU A 108 -17.28 2.90 13.64
C GLU A 108 -16.56 2.52 14.94
N MET A 109 -15.86 1.37 14.96
CA MET A 109 -15.10 0.88 16.11
C MET A 109 -13.86 1.72 16.40
N TYR A 110 -13.33 2.39 15.39
CA TYR A 110 -12.12 3.19 15.55
C TYR A 110 -12.30 4.33 16.54
N GLN A 111 -13.51 4.90 16.63
CA GLN A 111 -13.82 5.93 17.63
C GLN A 111 -14.01 5.37 19.05
N LEU A 112 -14.23 4.06 19.16
CA LEU A 112 -14.49 3.38 20.43
C LEU A 112 -13.25 2.68 21.00
N ARG A 113 -12.12 2.64 20.26
CA ARG A 113 -10.90 2.02 20.77
C ARG A 113 -10.43 2.72 22.04
N GLY A 114 -10.26 1.92 23.10
CA GLY A 114 -9.64 2.35 24.33
C GLY A 114 -8.17 2.66 24.08
N GLN A 115 -7.57 3.47 24.95
CA GLN A 115 -6.12 3.72 24.92
C GLN A 115 -5.33 2.43 25.19
N TYR A 116 -5.94 1.50 25.91
CA TYR A 116 -5.36 0.21 26.26
C TYR A 116 -6.29 -0.91 25.84
N GLU A 117 -5.75 -2.10 25.67
CA GLU A 117 -6.46 -3.28 25.19
C GLU A 117 -6.00 -4.52 25.93
N ARG A 118 -6.87 -5.52 26.00
CA ARG A 118 -6.61 -6.79 26.69
C ARG A 118 -7.18 -7.95 25.90
N LEU A 119 -6.41 -9.04 25.80
CA LEU A 119 -6.83 -10.29 25.19
C LEU A 119 -7.11 -11.33 26.28
N VAL A 120 -8.27 -11.97 26.20
CA VAL A 120 -8.69 -13.06 27.07
C VAL A 120 -8.96 -14.27 26.19
N ILE A 121 -8.35 -15.41 26.48
CA ILE A 121 -8.60 -16.66 25.75
C ILE A 121 -9.02 -17.74 26.75
N HIS A 122 -10.20 -18.31 26.52
CA HIS A 122 -10.75 -19.43 27.25
C HIS A 122 -10.40 -20.72 26.50
N PHE A 123 -9.36 -21.40 26.95
CA PHE A 123 -9.00 -22.73 26.49
C PHE A 123 -9.80 -23.79 27.25
N SER A 124 -9.79 -25.03 26.75
CA SER A 124 -10.49 -26.14 27.39
C SER A 124 -10.00 -26.48 28.78
N ASP A 125 -8.75 -26.13 29.10
CA ASP A 125 -8.17 -26.36 30.42
C ASP A 125 -8.43 -25.19 31.38
N ARG A 126 -8.24 -23.94 30.92
CA ARG A 126 -8.40 -22.73 31.72
C ARG A 126 -8.49 -21.46 30.87
N VAL A 127 -8.83 -20.36 31.55
CA VAL A 127 -8.72 -19.01 30.98
C VAL A 127 -7.31 -18.47 31.17
N ARG A 128 -6.80 -17.80 30.14
CA ARG A 128 -5.56 -17.02 30.19
C ARG A 128 -5.87 -15.60 29.75
N VAL A 129 -5.29 -14.64 30.48
CA VAL A 129 -5.54 -13.22 30.30
C VAL A 129 -4.22 -12.52 30.01
N SER A 130 -4.20 -11.59 29.07
CA SER A 130 -3.05 -10.75 28.82
C SER A 130 -2.97 -9.61 29.83
N GLN A 131 -1.76 -9.09 30.05
CA GLN A 131 -1.64 -7.75 30.61
C GLN A 131 -2.27 -6.74 29.63
N PRO A 132 -2.85 -5.63 30.13
CA PRO A 132 -3.26 -4.55 29.24
C PRO A 132 -2.05 -4.04 28.46
N PHE A 133 -2.25 -3.81 27.17
CA PHE A 133 -1.23 -3.27 26.28
C PHE A 133 -1.75 -2.02 25.61
N ASP A 134 -0.84 -1.14 25.22
CA ASP A 134 -1.17 0.05 24.45
C ASP A 134 -1.86 -0.36 23.14
N GLY A 135 -3.03 0.24 22.88
CA GLY A 135 -3.83 0.04 21.66
C GLY A 135 -3.18 0.59 20.39
N THR A 136 -1.92 1.04 20.46
CA THR A 136 -1.14 1.43 19.29
C THR A 136 -1.14 0.38 18.18
N TRP A 137 -1.17 0.90 16.95
CA TRP A 137 -1.38 0.25 15.66
C TRP A 137 -0.29 -0.75 15.26
N ALA A 138 -0.14 -1.85 16.01
CA ALA A 138 0.56 -3.02 15.51
C ALA A 138 -0.48 -4.00 14.96
N GLU A 139 -0.57 -4.16 13.62
CA GLU A 139 -1.46 -5.14 12.95
C GLU A 139 -1.26 -6.57 13.46
N ARG A 140 -0.06 -6.84 13.96
CA ARG A 140 0.42 -8.15 14.34
C ARG A 140 1.05 -8.12 15.71
N ARG A 141 0.45 -8.89 16.61
CA ARG A 141 0.97 -9.13 17.96
C ARG A 141 1.35 -10.60 18.06
N LEU A 142 2.52 -10.86 18.61
CA LEU A 142 2.91 -12.19 19.04
C LEU A 142 2.40 -12.40 20.47
N VAL A 143 1.59 -13.43 20.65
CA VAL A 143 1.00 -13.82 21.93
C VAL A 143 1.65 -15.12 22.36
N VAL A 144 2.50 -15.04 23.38
CA VAL A 144 3.12 -16.21 23.98
C VAL A 144 2.16 -16.75 25.05
N VAL A 145 1.64 -17.95 24.80
CA VAL A 145 0.73 -18.66 25.69
C VAL A 145 1.55 -19.42 26.73
N ARG A 146 1.48 -18.94 27.98
CA ARG A 146 2.13 -19.56 29.14
C ARG A 146 1.10 -20.29 30.00
N GLU A 147 1.57 -20.94 31.07
CA GLU A 147 0.74 -21.73 31.97
C GLU A 147 -0.42 -20.91 32.57
N GLU A 148 -0.18 -19.66 32.96
CA GLU A 148 -1.15 -18.83 33.69
C GLU A 148 -1.55 -17.53 32.96
N ALA A 149 -0.83 -17.13 31.92
CA ALA A 149 -0.98 -15.81 31.32
C ALA A 149 -0.76 -15.82 29.81
N LEU A 150 -1.21 -14.74 29.17
CA LEU A 150 -0.86 -14.40 27.80
C LEU A 150 0.17 -13.27 27.82
N GLU A 151 1.37 -13.53 27.32
CA GLU A 151 2.37 -12.47 27.17
C GLU A 151 2.30 -11.87 25.77
N MET A 152 2.12 -10.56 25.72
CA MET A 152 1.98 -9.81 24.50
C MET A 152 3.33 -9.19 24.14
N SER A 153 3.79 -9.44 22.93
CA SER A 153 4.90 -8.71 22.33
C SER A 153 4.51 -8.24 20.94
N ASN A 154 5.15 -7.18 20.46
CA ASN A 154 5.05 -6.85 19.05
C ASN A 154 5.71 -7.98 18.27
N GLU A 155 5.01 -8.58 17.32
CA GLU A 155 5.67 -9.54 16.42
C GLU A 155 6.85 -8.76 15.81
N PRO A 156 8.10 -9.28 15.90
CA PRO A 156 9.25 -8.58 15.35
C PRO A 156 8.88 -8.23 13.92
N GLY A 157 8.75 -6.92 13.66
CA GLY A 157 8.12 -6.44 12.43
C GLY A 157 8.73 -7.22 11.29
N VAL A 158 7.91 -7.92 10.52
CA VAL A 158 8.37 -8.74 9.38
C VAL A 158 9.02 -7.76 8.43
N MET A 159 10.31 -7.53 8.67
CA MET A 159 11.04 -6.38 8.17
C MET A 159 11.04 -6.50 6.65
N VAL A 160 10.74 -5.36 6.00
CA VAL A 160 11.39 -4.79 4.80
C VAL A 160 11.71 -5.76 3.65
N VAL A 161 12.46 -6.82 3.93
CA VAL A 161 12.81 -7.94 3.06
C VAL A 161 11.57 -8.57 2.42
N GLY A 162 10.49 -8.82 3.18
CA GLY A 162 9.25 -9.40 2.62
C GLY A 162 8.61 -8.50 1.55
N SER A 163 8.45 -7.22 1.86
CA SER A 163 7.89 -6.23 0.94
C SER A 163 8.80 -5.97 -0.26
N LEU A 164 10.13 -5.96 -0.08
CA LEU A 164 11.12 -5.87 -1.16
C LEU A 164 11.05 -7.06 -2.12
N LEU A 165 10.91 -8.27 -1.57
CA LEU A 165 10.80 -9.51 -2.35
C LEU A 165 9.53 -9.54 -3.21
N LEU A 166 8.48 -8.83 -2.81
CA LEU A 166 7.26 -8.67 -3.61
C LEU A 166 7.34 -7.47 -4.57
N PHE A 167 7.94 -6.37 -4.12
CA PHE A 167 8.08 -5.14 -4.91
C PHE A 167 8.98 -5.34 -6.13
N LEU A 168 10.16 -5.96 -5.97
CA LEU A 168 11.13 -6.08 -7.06
C LEU A 168 10.57 -6.88 -8.26
N PRO A 169 9.93 -8.04 -8.08
CA PRO A 169 9.28 -8.75 -9.18
C PRO A 169 8.14 -7.95 -9.81
N ALA A 170 7.31 -7.27 -9.01
CA ALA A 170 6.21 -6.47 -9.52
C ALA A 170 6.73 -5.30 -10.37
N ALA A 171 7.70 -4.52 -9.87
CA ALA A 171 8.33 -3.42 -10.59
C ALA A 171 9.03 -3.91 -11.87
N PHE A 172 9.72 -5.05 -11.80
CA PHE A 172 10.35 -5.66 -12.98
C PHE A 172 9.31 -6.07 -14.03
N LEU A 173 8.20 -6.70 -13.61
CA LEU A 173 7.14 -7.13 -14.52
C LEU A 173 6.42 -5.93 -15.15
N THR A 174 6.13 -4.88 -14.38
CA THR A 174 5.60 -3.60 -14.88
C THR A 174 6.52 -3.03 -15.96
N LEU A 175 7.82 -2.92 -15.68
CA LEU A 175 8.79 -2.42 -16.63
C LEU A 175 8.85 -3.27 -17.92
N LEU A 176 8.77 -4.60 -17.80
CA LEU A 176 8.71 -5.48 -18.97
C LEU A 176 7.47 -5.22 -19.83
N VAL A 177 6.30 -5.04 -19.20
CA VAL A 177 5.04 -4.76 -19.91
C VAL A 177 5.12 -3.39 -20.61
N GLU A 178 5.65 -2.37 -19.96
CA GLU A 178 5.79 -1.03 -20.54
C GLU A 178 6.76 -1.01 -21.72
N LEU A 179 7.90 -1.69 -21.59
CA LEU A 179 8.86 -1.85 -22.69
C LEU A 179 8.25 -2.65 -23.84
N LEU A 180 7.44 -3.67 -23.56
CA LEU A 180 6.73 -4.44 -24.60
C LEU A 180 5.71 -3.56 -25.34
N VAL A 181 4.89 -2.79 -24.61
CA VAL A 181 3.95 -1.82 -25.21
C VAL A 181 4.68 -0.80 -26.06
N GLY A 182 5.79 -0.24 -25.53
CA GLY A 182 6.61 0.69 -26.28
C GLY A 182 7.22 0.07 -27.54
N TYR A 183 7.67 -1.18 -27.47
CA TYR A 183 8.23 -1.88 -28.61
C TYR A 183 7.17 -2.11 -29.70
N LEU A 184 5.98 -2.58 -29.31
CA LEU A 184 4.86 -2.79 -30.23
C LEU A 184 4.40 -1.46 -30.86
N TYR A 185 4.37 -0.38 -30.07
CA TYR A 185 4.04 0.95 -30.56
C TYR A 185 5.06 1.45 -31.59
N LEU A 186 6.37 1.37 -31.29
CA LEU A 186 7.42 1.77 -32.24
C LEU A 186 7.45 0.89 -33.50
N ARG A 187 7.12 -0.39 -33.38
CA ARG A 187 6.97 -1.27 -34.55
C ARG A 187 5.86 -0.80 -35.49
N ARG A 188 4.81 -0.16 -34.96
CA ARG A 188 3.68 0.36 -35.73
C ARG A 188 3.98 1.70 -36.42
N PHE A 189 4.95 2.45 -35.90
CA PHE A 189 5.36 3.80 -36.35
C PHE A 189 6.87 3.82 -36.66
N PRO A 190 7.29 3.28 -37.82
CA PRO A 190 8.71 3.08 -38.16
C PRO A 190 9.52 4.38 -38.30
N GLU A 191 8.86 5.52 -38.46
CA GLU A 191 9.46 6.85 -38.45
C GLU A 191 10.08 7.24 -37.09
N ILE A 192 9.64 6.59 -36.00
CA ILE A 192 10.14 6.83 -34.66
C ILE A 192 11.33 5.86 -34.39
N PRO A 193 12.51 6.36 -34.02
CA PRO A 193 13.69 5.53 -33.91
C PRO A 193 13.59 4.58 -32.70
N LYS A 194 13.91 3.30 -32.91
CA LYS A 194 13.84 2.25 -31.86
C LYS A 194 14.68 2.53 -30.61
N LYS A 195 15.76 3.32 -30.75
CA LYS A 195 16.56 3.78 -29.60
C LYS A 195 15.74 4.53 -28.54
N MET A 196 14.55 5.01 -28.90
CA MET A 196 13.60 5.62 -27.97
C MET A 196 13.14 4.65 -26.86
N LEU A 197 13.16 3.33 -27.11
CA LEU A 197 12.88 2.33 -26.06
C LEU A 197 13.81 2.48 -24.85
N LEU A 198 15.07 2.85 -25.09
CA LEU A 198 16.03 3.03 -24.00
C LEU A 198 15.60 4.19 -23.08
N TRP A 199 14.95 5.22 -23.61
CA TRP A 199 14.46 6.35 -22.83
C TRP A 199 13.27 6.04 -21.93
N LEU A 200 12.56 4.92 -22.16
CA LEU A 200 11.50 4.47 -21.26
C LEU A 200 12.06 3.96 -19.92
N LEU A 201 13.26 3.38 -19.91
CA LEU A 201 13.90 2.89 -18.68
C LEU A 201 14.11 3.99 -17.62
N PRO A 202 14.89 5.06 -17.88
CA PRO A 202 15.10 6.11 -16.89
C PRO A 202 13.81 6.88 -16.59
N LEU A 203 12.86 6.93 -17.54
CA LEU A 203 11.57 7.54 -17.33
C LEU A 203 10.79 6.83 -16.21
N HIS A 204 10.63 5.51 -16.34
CA HIS A 204 9.91 4.73 -15.34
C HIS A 204 10.64 4.69 -14.00
N LEU A 205 11.98 4.66 -13.99
CA LEU A 205 12.74 4.78 -12.75
C LEU A 205 12.53 6.12 -12.02
N VAL A 206 12.17 7.19 -12.73
CA VAL A 206 11.87 8.50 -12.13
C VAL A 206 10.40 8.59 -11.70
N THR A 207 9.46 8.00 -12.44
CA THR A 207 8.02 8.06 -12.12
C THR A 207 7.60 7.06 -11.06
N LEU A 208 8.27 5.91 -10.96
CA LEU A 208 7.99 4.89 -9.94
C LEU A 208 8.01 5.46 -8.51
N PRO A 209 9.04 6.21 -8.06
CA PRO A 209 9.02 6.82 -6.73
C PRO A 209 7.81 7.72 -6.47
N MET A 210 7.35 8.42 -7.49
CA MET A 210 6.19 9.31 -7.34
C MET A 210 4.90 8.53 -7.14
N ILE A 211 4.66 7.55 -7.99
CA ILE A 211 3.43 6.75 -7.98
C ILE A 211 3.36 5.89 -6.73
N TRP A 212 4.49 5.33 -6.29
CA TRP A 212 4.53 4.37 -5.19
C TRP A 212 4.83 4.98 -3.81
N PHE A 213 5.36 6.22 -3.71
CA PHE A 213 5.60 6.87 -2.40
C PHE A 213 4.84 8.16 -2.23
N PHE A 214 4.97 9.11 -3.16
CA PHE A 214 4.34 10.42 -2.97
C PHE A 214 2.83 10.29 -2.86
N PHE A 215 2.15 9.72 -3.85
CA PHE A 215 0.68 9.60 -3.80
C PHE A 215 0.18 8.70 -2.64
N PRO A 216 0.80 7.56 -2.34
CA PRO A 216 0.41 6.75 -1.19
C PRO A 216 0.68 7.43 0.15
N SER A 217 1.75 8.21 0.28
CA SER A 217 2.03 8.96 1.51
C SER A 217 1.07 10.13 1.76
N LEU A 218 0.40 10.67 0.72
CA LEU A 218 -0.70 11.61 0.91
C LEU A 218 -1.88 10.98 1.68
N ARG A 219 -1.96 9.64 1.71
CA ARG A 219 -2.91 8.90 2.54
C ARG A 219 -2.46 8.78 4.00
N LEU A 220 -1.18 9.02 4.30
CA LEU A 220 -0.51 8.70 5.57
C LEU A 220 0.09 9.95 6.26
N LEU A 221 -0.47 11.14 5.98
CA LEU A 221 0.17 12.44 6.20
C LEU A 221 0.80 12.72 7.59
N PRO A 222 0.32 12.17 8.71
CA PRO A 222 0.99 12.35 10.01
C PRO A 222 1.81 11.17 10.53
N ASN A 223 2.14 10.18 9.70
CA ASN A 223 3.32 9.36 10.00
C ASN A 223 4.56 10.25 9.77
N PRO A 224 5.35 10.58 10.80
CA PRO A 224 6.47 11.52 10.68
C PRO A 224 7.51 11.10 9.63
N SER A 225 7.64 9.79 9.39
CA SER A 225 8.47 9.22 8.33
C SER A 225 7.92 9.57 6.95
N ALA A 226 6.61 9.40 6.75
CA ALA A 226 5.91 9.73 5.50
C ALA A 226 5.91 11.25 5.24
N THR A 227 5.77 12.07 6.29
CA THR A 227 5.80 13.54 6.21
C THR A 227 7.14 14.06 5.69
N LEU A 228 8.25 13.35 5.94
CA LEU A 228 9.57 13.72 5.40
C LEU A 228 9.84 13.10 4.02
N LEU A 229 9.40 11.86 3.82
CA LEU A 229 9.66 11.09 2.59
C LEU A 229 8.88 11.63 1.38
N ALA A 230 7.60 11.98 1.56
CA ALA A 230 6.77 12.48 0.45
C ALA A 230 7.35 13.76 -0.17
N PRO A 231 7.64 14.81 0.62
CA PRO A 231 8.19 16.03 0.06
C PRO A 231 9.59 15.81 -0.52
N ALA A 232 10.39 14.90 0.03
CA ALA A 232 11.70 14.55 -0.51
C ALA A 232 11.59 13.88 -1.89
N ALA A 233 10.71 12.88 -2.04
CA ALA A 233 10.47 12.22 -3.33
C ALA A 233 9.91 13.18 -4.39
N PHE A 234 8.97 14.05 -3.99
CA PHE A 234 8.43 15.10 -4.85
C PHE A 234 9.50 16.11 -5.26
N SER A 235 10.29 16.60 -4.29
CA SER A 235 11.38 17.55 -4.55
C SER A 235 12.45 16.96 -5.47
N LEU A 236 12.83 15.70 -5.25
CA LEU A 236 13.77 15.00 -6.13
C LEU A 236 13.23 14.94 -7.57
N THR A 237 11.96 14.59 -7.75
CA THR A 237 11.32 14.54 -9.06
C THR A 237 11.29 15.92 -9.73
N LEU A 238 10.98 16.97 -8.97
CA LEU A 238 11.02 18.35 -9.48
C LEU A 238 12.45 18.77 -9.87
N ILE A 239 13.47 18.42 -9.07
CA ILE A 239 14.87 18.71 -9.37
C ILE A 239 15.30 17.98 -10.65
N VAL A 240 14.96 16.70 -10.79
CA VAL A 240 15.21 15.91 -12.00
C VAL A 240 14.51 16.55 -13.19
N GLY A 241 13.23 16.90 -13.06
CA GLY A 241 12.43 17.58 -14.10
C GLY A 241 13.01 18.93 -14.52
N ALA A 242 13.48 19.73 -13.56
CA ALA A 242 14.12 21.02 -13.81
C ALA A 242 15.48 20.85 -14.49
N ALA A 243 16.31 19.92 -14.03
CA ALA A 243 17.59 19.60 -14.65
C ALA A 243 17.40 19.15 -16.11
N LEU A 244 16.37 18.34 -16.37
CA LEU A 244 15.97 17.94 -17.72
C LEU A 244 15.57 19.11 -18.60
N LEU A 245 14.76 20.03 -18.09
CA LEU A 245 14.37 21.24 -18.81
C LEU A 245 15.59 22.09 -19.17
N SER A 246 16.50 22.30 -18.22
CA SER A 246 17.74 23.03 -18.46
C SER A 246 18.62 22.37 -19.52
N LEU A 247 18.66 21.03 -19.55
CA LEU A 247 19.39 20.26 -20.56
C LEU A 247 18.68 20.23 -21.92
N SER A 248 17.35 20.35 -21.95
CA SER A 248 16.54 20.29 -23.18
C SER A 248 16.75 21.48 -24.14
N GLY A 249 17.44 22.53 -23.68
CA GLY A 249 17.94 23.60 -24.56
C GLY A 249 18.97 23.08 -25.58
N GLY A 250 19.64 21.95 -25.31
CA GLY A 250 20.64 21.31 -26.18
C GLY A 250 20.31 19.86 -26.55
N TYR A 251 21.23 19.20 -27.27
CA TYR A 251 21.15 17.78 -27.57
C TYR A 251 21.35 16.98 -26.26
N ILE A 252 20.31 16.26 -25.83
CA ILE A 252 20.37 15.36 -24.68
C ILE A 252 21.16 14.11 -25.09
N GLY A 253 22.47 14.16 -24.87
CA GLY A 253 23.39 13.07 -25.20
C GLY A 253 23.39 11.94 -24.16
N GLU A 254 24.25 10.95 -24.39
CA GLU A 254 24.43 9.78 -23.52
C GLU A 254 24.76 10.16 -22.06
N ARG A 255 25.45 11.27 -21.83
CA ARG A 255 25.76 11.75 -20.46
C ARG A 255 24.50 12.09 -19.67
N SER A 256 23.54 12.75 -20.32
CA SER A 256 22.26 13.07 -19.68
C SER A 256 21.45 11.81 -19.43
N PHE A 257 21.47 10.83 -20.35
CA PHE A 257 20.87 9.52 -20.13
C PHE A 257 21.44 8.83 -18.88
N MET A 258 22.77 8.72 -18.79
CA MET A 258 23.43 8.05 -17.66
C MET A 258 23.16 8.76 -16.33
N LEU A 259 23.09 10.09 -16.33
CA LEU A 259 22.76 10.86 -15.13
C LEU A 259 21.31 10.59 -14.68
N LEU A 260 20.35 10.55 -15.59
CA LEU A 260 18.95 10.26 -15.28
C LEU A 260 18.76 8.82 -14.82
N PHE A 261 19.41 7.87 -15.49
CA PHE A 261 19.40 6.48 -15.11
C PHE A 261 20.01 6.28 -13.73
N GLY A 262 21.15 6.93 -13.45
CA GLY A 262 21.78 6.93 -12.14
C GLY A 262 20.90 7.54 -11.05
N LEU A 263 20.26 8.69 -11.31
CA LEU A 263 19.32 9.32 -10.36
C LEU A 263 18.08 8.44 -10.12
N GLY A 264 17.56 7.79 -11.16
CA GLY A 264 16.48 6.82 -11.05
C GLY A 264 16.88 5.62 -10.19
N LEU A 265 18.08 5.05 -10.39
CA LEU A 265 18.60 3.97 -9.54
C LEU A 265 18.82 4.39 -8.09
N LEU A 266 19.29 5.62 -7.86
CA LEU A 266 19.46 6.17 -6.51
C LEU A 266 18.13 6.33 -5.76
N SER A 267 17.00 6.34 -6.47
CA SER A 267 15.69 6.32 -5.83
C SER A 267 15.32 4.95 -5.28
N ALA A 268 15.82 3.84 -5.84
CA ALA A 268 15.41 2.48 -5.45
C ALA A 268 15.63 2.13 -3.96
N PRO A 269 16.70 2.56 -3.28
CA PRO A 269 16.82 2.40 -1.83
C PRO A 269 15.79 3.21 -1.05
N PHE A 270 15.43 4.42 -1.51
CA PHE A 270 14.33 5.20 -0.91
C PHE A 270 12.98 4.55 -1.15
N ILE A 271 12.80 3.89 -2.30
CA ILE A 271 11.61 3.09 -2.58
C ILE A 271 11.52 1.93 -1.58
N ALA A 272 12.60 1.17 -1.43
CA ALA A 272 12.67 0.03 -0.51
C ALA A 272 12.46 0.45 0.96
N TRP A 273 13.07 1.56 1.37
CA TRP A 273 12.92 2.10 2.72
C TRP A 273 11.54 2.73 2.95
N GLY A 274 11.01 3.47 1.98
CA GLY A 274 9.65 3.99 2.01
C GLY A 274 8.65 2.87 2.23
N TYR A 275 8.76 1.76 1.50
CA TYR A 275 7.89 0.59 1.67
C TYR A 275 7.96 -0.01 3.06
N ALA A 276 9.17 -0.12 3.61
CA ALA A 276 9.38 -0.57 4.97
C ALA A 276 8.66 0.31 6.00
N THR A 277 8.66 1.62 5.78
CA THR A 277 8.08 2.60 6.72
C THR A 277 6.58 2.85 6.52
N LEU A 278 6.07 2.72 5.28
CA LEU A 278 4.66 2.89 4.93
C LEU A 278 3.83 1.63 5.23
N ALA A 279 4.48 0.47 5.41
CA ALA A 279 3.84 -0.73 5.95
C ALA A 279 3.52 -0.63 7.45
N ALA A 280 3.82 0.50 8.10
CA ALA A 280 3.36 0.77 9.45
C ALA A 280 1.95 1.41 9.36
N PRO A 281 0.93 0.81 10.00
CA PRO A 281 -0.41 1.36 9.98
C PRO A 281 -0.42 2.57 10.89
N SER A 282 -0.78 3.71 10.35
CA SER A 282 -1.18 4.83 11.16
C SER A 282 -2.48 5.36 10.57
N GLU A 283 -3.57 5.17 11.29
CA GLU A 283 -4.86 5.77 11.01
C GLU A 283 -4.74 7.27 10.97
N ILE A 284 -4.74 7.84 9.77
CA ILE A 284 -4.91 9.27 9.67
C ILE A 284 -5.67 9.55 8.38
N HIS A 285 -6.72 10.37 8.51
CA HIS A 285 -7.50 11.07 7.48
C HIS A 285 -6.64 11.77 6.40
N GLY A 286 -5.88 11.02 5.62
CA GLY A 286 -5.22 11.49 4.42
C GLY A 286 -6.18 11.60 3.24
N VAL A 287 -5.62 11.76 2.06
CA VAL A 287 -6.41 11.87 0.82
C VAL A 287 -6.97 10.48 0.44
N PRO A 288 -8.28 10.31 0.19
CA PRO A 288 -8.86 9.01 -0.12
C PRO A 288 -8.19 8.30 -1.31
N ALA A 289 -8.20 6.96 -1.29
CA ALA A 289 -7.66 6.14 -2.37
C ALA A 289 -8.33 6.42 -3.72
N ALA A 290 -9.64 6.67 -3.69
CA ALA A 290 -10.45 7.04 -4.85
C ALA A 290 -10.00 8.34 -5.52
N LEU A 291 -9.27 9.23 -4.80
CA LEU A 291 -8.74 10.47 -5.35
C LEU A 291 -7.24 10.37 -5.67
N THR A 292 -6.44 9.78 -4.77
CA THR A 292 -4.99 9.65 -4.97
C THR A 292 -4.63 8.74 -6.14
N THR A 293 -5.36 7.65 -6.36
CA THR A 293 -5.09 6.71 -7.47
C THR A 293 -5.25 7.39 -8.83
N PRO A 294 -6.41 7.97 -9.20
CA PRO A 294 -6.55 8.61 -10.50
C PRO A 294 -5.63 9.83 -10.66
N LEU A 295 -5.31 10.56 -9.58
CA LEU A 295 -4.32 11.64 -9.63
C LEU A 295 -2.91 11.11 -9.93
N SER A 296 -2.53 9.96 -9.35
CA SER A 296 -1.23 9.33 -9.61
C SER A 296 -1.10 8.86 -11.06
N GLU A 297 -2.16 8.24 -11.61
CA GLU A 297 -2.22 7.80 -12.99
C GLU A 297 -2.19 8.98 -13.97
N LEU A 298 -2.96 10.03 -13.68
CA LEU A 298 -2.96 11.25 -14.47
C LEU A 298 -1.58 11.92 -14.45
N PHE A 299 -0.95 12.00 -13.28
CA PHE A 299 0.41 12.51 -13.14
C PHE A 299 1.39 11.70 -13.97
N ALA A 300 1.39 10.37 -13.84
CA ALA A 300 2.27 9.47 -14.57
C ALA A 300 2.11 9.69 -16.08
N VAL A 301 0.88 9.64 -16.59
CA VAL A 301 0.62 9.81 -18.02
C VAL A 301 1.13 11.16 -18.54
N LEU A 302 0.81 12.26 -17.85
CA LEU A 302 1.19 13.61 -18.28
C LEU A 302 2.70 13.85 -18.18
N PHE A 303 3.31 13.44 -17.08
CA PHE A 303 4.74 13.60 -16.86
C PHE A 303 5.55 12.78 -17.85
N GLU A 304 5.18 11.52 -18.06
CA GLU A 304 5.86 10.62 -19.01
C GLU A 304 5.73 11.10 -20.45
N ALA A 305 4.54 11.54 -20.86
CA ALA A 305 4.31 12.11 -22.18
C ALA A 305 5.14 13.37 -22.40
N TRP A 306 5.20 14.24 -21.40
CA TRP A 306 6.01 15.45 -21.43
C TRP A 306 7.50 15.13 -21.54
N PHE A 307 8.02 14.24 -20.69
CA PHE A 307 9.41 13.83 -20.70
C PHE A 307 9.80 13.21 -22.04
N LEU A 308 9.01 12.27 -22.55
CA LEU A 308 9.26 11.62 -23.84
C LEU A 308 9.31 12.65 -24.98
N ARG A 309 8.42 13.63 -24.96
CA ARG A 309 8.36 14.72 -25.95
C ARG A 309 9.57 15.65 -25.86
N VAL A 310 10.04 15.96 -24.65
CA VAL A 310 11.19 16.83 -24.41
C VAL A 310 12.47 16.15 -24.88
N VAL A 311 12.66 14.89 -24.48
CA VAL A 311 13.87 14.12 -24.79
C VAL A 311 13.94 13.72 -26.26
N ASN A 312 12.80 13.42 -26.89
CA ASN A 312 12.75 12.95 -28.27
C ASN A 312 12.08 13.98 -29.19
N ARG A 313 12.40 15.27 -28.98
CA ARG A 313 11.62 16.36 -29.59
C ARG A 313 11.59 16.39 -31.12
N GLU A 314 12.60 15.80 -31.73
CA GLU A 314 12.79 15.70 -33.19
C GLU A 314 11.95 14.59 -33.82
N PHE A 315 11.69 13.51 -33.07
CA PHE A 315 11.07 12.30 -33.60
C PHE A 315 9.65 12.07 -33.07
N LEU A 316 9.34 12.59 -31.88
CA LEU A 316 8.08 12.33 -31.21
C LEU A 316 7.18 13.56 -31.22
N SER A 317 6.08 13.48 -31.94
CA SER A 317 5.01 14.49 -31.85
C SER A 317 4.38 14.45 -30.45
N ARG A 318 3.73 15.55 -30.04
CA ARG A 318 3.01 15.61 -28.75
C ARG A 318 1.97 14.50 -28.64
N ASN A 319 1.27 14.20 -29.74
CA ASN A 319 0.25 13.16 -29.79
C ASN A 319 0.86 11.77 -29.66
N HIS A 320 2.02 11.52 -30.28
CA HIS A 320 2.68 10.21 -30.14
C HIS A 320 3.20 9.99 -28.72
N ALA A 321 3.77 11.02 -28.09
CA ALA A 321 4.23 10.95 -26.71
C ALA A 321 3.10 10.64 -25.74
N LEU A 322 1.97 11.35 -25.88
CA LEU A 322 0.80 11.15 -25.03
C LEU A 322 0.17 9.76 -25.22
N ARG A 323 -0.02 9.31 -26.47
CA ARG A 323 -0.58 7.98 -26.74
C ARG A 323 0.31 6.86 -26.21
N LEU A 324 1.62 6.99 -26.39
CA LEU A 324 2.56 6.00 -25.90
C LEU A 324 2.51 5.89 -24.37
N SER A 325 2.62 7.02 -23.68
CA SER A 325 2.51 7.10 -22.22
C SER A 325 1.19 6.52 -21.71
N LEU A 326 0.06 6.89 -22.33
CA LEU A 326 -1.26 6.40 -21.99
C LEU A 326 -1.39 4.88 -22.16
N LEU A 327 -0.86 4.32 -23.25
CA LEU A 327 -0.91 2.88 -23.50
C LEU A 327 -0.01 2.10 -22.53
N ALA A 328 1.17 2.63 -22.21
CA ALA A 328 2.09 2.01 -21.26
C ALA A 328 1.46 1.94 -19.85
N ASN A 329 1.00 3.09 -19.33
CA ASN A 329 0.35 3.16 -18.02
C ASN A 329 -0.92 2.30 -17.95
N ALA A 330 -1.77 2.33 -18.99
CA ALA A 330 -2.97 1.50 -19.02
C ALA A 330 -2.66 -0.01 -18.96
N ALA A 331 -1.59 -0.45 -19.62
CA ALA A 331 -1.15 -1.84 -19.58
C ALA A 331 -0.57 -2.23 -18.20
N SER A 332 0.24 -1.36 -17.60
CA SER A 332 0.76 -1.54 -16.25
C SER A 332 -0.34 -1.57 -15.19
N TYR A 333 -1.31 -0.68 -15.31
CA TYR A 333 -2.47 -0.64 -14.43
C TYR A 333 -3.31 -1.93 -14.55
N ALA A 334 -3.58 -2.38 -15.78
CA ALA A 334 -4.29 -3.64 -16.02
C ALA A 334 -3.52 -4.85 -15.45
N LEU A 335 -2.19 -4.86 -15.58
CA LEU A 335 -1.34 -5.87 -14.95
C LEU A 335 -1.49 -5.84 -13.42
N GLY A 336 -1.43 -4.66 -12.80
CA GLY A 336 -1.62 -4.49 -11.37
C GLY A 336 -2.95 -5.04 -10.87
N LEU A 337 -4.05 -4.78 -11.60
CA LEU A 337 -5.37 -5.34 -11.29
C LEU A 337 -5.37 -6.88 -11.35
N LEU A 338 -4.74 -7.47 -12.36
CA LEU A 338 -4.65 -8.92 -12.51
C LEU A 338 -3.83 -9.58 -11.39
N LEU A 339 -2.70 -8.98 -11.01
CA LEU A 339 -1.84 -9.49 -9.93
C LEU A 339 -2.57 -9.42 -8.57
N ASN A 340 -3.29 -8.33 -8.30
CA ASN A 340 -4.06 -8.20 -7.07
C ASN A 340 -5.21 -9.21 -7.00
N TYR A 341 -5.92 -9.45 -8.10
CA TYR A 341 -7.01 -10.44 -8.12
C TYR A 341 -6.51 -11.88 -7.92
N GLY A 342 -5.33 -12.21 -8.45
CA GLY A 342 -4.71 -13.53 -8.24
C GLY A 342 -4.30 -13.78 -6.79
N TRP A 343 -3.78 -12.75 -6.12
CA TRP A 343 -3.31 -12.83 -4.73
C TRP A 343 -4.42 -12.94 -3.69
N LEU A 344 -5.55 -12.26 -3.89
CA LEU A 344 -6.68 -12.31 -2.96
C LEU A 344 -7.37 -13.69 -2.91
N ASN A 345 -7.14 -14.53 -3.93
CA ASN A 345 -7.76 -15.85 -4.06
C ASN A 345 -6.83 -17.02 -3.69
N SER A 346 -5.59 -16.75 -3.26
CA SER A 346 -4.57 -17.75 -2.90
C SER A 346 -4.24 -17.74 -1.43
#